data_AF-A0A2I0NY26-F1
#
_entry.id   AF-A0A2I0NY26-F1
#
_cell.length_a   1.000
_cell.length_b   1.000
_cell.length_c   1.000
_cell.angle_alpha   90.00
_cell.angle_beta   90.00
_cell.angle_gamma   90.00
#
_symmetry.space_group_name_H-M   'P 1'
#
loop_
_entity.id
_entity.type
_entity.pdbx_description
1 polymer ?
#
loop_
_entity_poly.entity_id
_entity_poly.type
_entity_poly.pdbx_seq_one_letter_code
_entity_poly.pdbx_strand_id
1 'polypeptide(L)' 'MYNVNYIRMNTEEIQSIFKQEGITTEIPCGKAFEISEKYGVSKADISTYCNENNIKIRACQLGCF' A
#
# COMPACT_ATOMS: atom_id res chain seq x y z
N MET A 1 3.72 22.65 -2.23
CA MET A 1 2.81 21.88 -1.37
C MET A 1 2.02 20.98 -2.30
N TYR A 2 2.39 19.71 -2.41
CA TYR A 2 1.96 18.84 -3.51
C TYR A 2 0.44 18.62 -3.45
N ASN A 3 -0.27 19.14 -4.45
CA ASN A 3 -1.64 18.79 -4.76
C ASN A 3 -1.66 17.34 -5.27
N VAL A 4 -1.76 16.38 -4.36
CA VAL A 4 -2.03 14.99 -4.71
C VAL A 4 -3.55 14.84 -4.69
N ASN A 5 -4.17 14.94 -5.87
CA ASN A 5 -5.57 14.54 -6.03
C ASN A 5 -5.64 13.02 -5.80
N TYR A 6 -5.84 12.60 -4.56
CA TYR A 6 -6.15 11.20 -4.27
C TYR A 6 -7.51 10.90 -4.88
N ILE A 7 -7.48 10.22 -6.02
CA ILE A 7 -8.63 9.52 -6.57
C ILE A 7 -9.07 8.56 -5.45
N ARG A 8 -10.35 8.59 -5.04
CA ARG A 8 -10.85 7.59 -4.10
C ARG A 8 -10.70 6.22 -4.77
N MET A 9 -9.63 5.50 -4.43
CA MET A 9 -9.40 4.15 -4.92
C MET A 9 -10.19 3.18 -4.05
N ASN A 10 -11.00 2.35 -4.68
CA ASN A 10 -11.76 1.32 -3.98
C ASN A 10 -10.83 0.16 -3.59
N THR A 11 -11.24 -0.61 -2.57
CA THR A 11 -10.54 -1.81 -2.09
C THR A 11 -10.20 -2.80 -3.22
N GLU A 12 -11.07 -2.88 -4.25
CA GLU A 12 -10.88 -3.74 -5.43
C GLU A 12 -9.66 -3.35 -6.27
N GLU A 13 -9.38 -2.05 -6.43
CA GLU A 13 -8.24 -1.58 -7.21
C GLU A 13 -6.93 -1.87 -6.49
N ILE A 14 -6.89 -1.65 -5.16
CA ILE A 14 -5.74 -1.99 -4.32
C ILE A 14 -5.48 -3.51 -4.37
N GLN A 15 -6.54 -4.32 -4.29
CA GLN A 15 -6.42 -5.77 -4.43
C GLN A 15 -5.84 -6.19 -5.79
N SER A 16 -6.25 -5.54 -6.88
CA SER A 16 -5.72 -5.83 -8.21
C SER A 16 -4.23 -5.53 -8.30
N ILE A 17 -3.78 -4.41 -7.71
CA ILE A 17 -2.37 -4.01 -7.67
C ILE A 17 -1.56 -4.98 -6.82
N PHE A 18 -2.07 -5.35 -5.64
CA PHE A 18 -1.40 -6.34 -4.77
C PHE A 18 -1.24 -7.68 -5.48
N LYS A 19 -2.27 -8.13 -6.20
CA LYS A 19 -2.21 -9.36 -7.00
C LYS A 19 -1.20 -9.25 -8.16
N GLN A 20 -1.14 -8.11 -8.83
CA GLN A 20 -0.16 -7.86 -9.90
C GLN A 20 1.28 -7.84 -9.40
N GLU A 21 1.52 -7.25 -8.23
CA GLU A 21 2.83 -7.19 -7.58
C GLU A 21 3.17 -8.49 -6.81
N GLY A 22 2.27 -9.48 -6.81
CA GLY A 22 2.49 -10.79 -6.19
C GLY A 22 2.45 -10.78 -4.65
N ILE A 23 1.80 -9.78 -4.06
CA ILE A 23 1.67 -9.62 -2.61
C ILE A 23 0.45 -10.41 -2.14
N THR A 24 0.65 -11.24 -1.11
CA THR A 24 -0.40 -12.11 -0.57
C THR A 24 -0.56 -11.93 0.94
N THR A 25 0.48 -12.24 1.70
CA THR A 25 0.42 -12.28 3.18
C THR A 25 1.29 -11.24 3.86
N GLU A 26 2.31 -10.74 3.16
CA GLU A 26 3.18 -9.69 3.68
C GLU A 26 3.76 -8.81 2.58
N ILE A 27 4.09 -7.58 2.94
CA ILE A 27 4.65 -6.57 2.04
C ILE A 27 5.78 -5.80 2.75
N PRO A 28 6.96 -5.65 2.14
CA PRO A 28 7.97 -4.73 2.64
C PRO A 28 7.47 -3.28 2.59
N CYS A 29 7.75 -2.48 3.61
CA CYS A 29 7.35 -1.08 3.65
C CYS A 29 7.88 -0.31 2.43
N GLY A 30 9.14 -0.54 2.04
CA GLY A 30 9.68 0.05 0.80
C GLY A 30 8.84 -0.27 -0.44
N LYS A 31 8.32 -1.50 -0.53
CA LYS A 31 7.43 -1.92 -1.62
C LYS A 31 6.05 -1.23 -1.53
N ALA A 32 5.52 -1.03 -0.33
CA ALA A 32 4.30 -0.25 -0.11
C ALA A 32 4.46 1.21 -0.58
N PHE A 33 5.64 1.80 -0.36
CA PHE A 33 5.98 3.15 -0.84
C PHE A 33 6.10 3.17 -2.38
N GLU A 34 6.78 2.20 -2.98
CA GLU A 34 6.85 2.07 -4.44
C GLU A 34 5.45 1.98 -5.06
N ILE A 35 4.56 1.17 -4.48
CA ILE A 35 3.17 1.04 -4.96
C ILE A 35 2.42 2.36 -4.84
N SER A 36 2.58 3.06 -3.71
CA SER A 36 1.98 4.38 -3.49
C SER A 36 2.38 5.38 -4.58
N GLU A 37 3.66 5.42 -4.93
CA GLU A 37 4.18 6.34 -5.95
C GLU A 37 3.83 5.91 -7.37
N LYS A 38 3.92 4.60 -7.66
CA LYS A 38 3.69 4.02 -8.99
C LYS A 38 2.22 4.11 -9.42
N TYR A 39 1.30 3.84 -8.49
CA TYR A 39 -0.14 3.76 -8.77
C TYR A 39 -0.93 4.95 -8.23
N GLY A 40 -0.27 5.89 -7.53
CA GLY A 40 -0.93 7.07 -6.95
C GLY A 40 -1.83 6.75 -5.75
N VAL A 41 -1.68 5.57 -5.14
CA VAL A 41 -2.47 5.13 -3.98
C VAL A 41 -1.94 5.79 -2.71
N SER A 42 -2.81 6.16 -1.78
CA SER A 42 -2.32 6.74 -0.53
C SER A 42 -1.70 5.67 0.33
N LYS A 43 -0.62 6.02 1.03
CA LYS A 43 -0.02 5.12 2.03
C LYS A 43 -1.03 4.75 3.11
N ALA A 44 -1.97 5.65 3.41
CA ALA A 44 -3.07 5.39 4.34
C ALA A 44 -4.01 4.30 3.81
N ASP A 45 -4.42 4.37 2.54
CA ASP A 45 -5.29 3.36 1.93
C ASP A 45 -4.59 2.00 1.81
N ILE A 46 -3.30 2.00 1.45
CA ILE A 46 -2.48 0.77 1.46
C ILE A 46 -2.41 0.19 2.88
N SER A 47 -2.21 1.03 3.90
CA SER A 47 -2.18 0.58 5.29
C SER A 47 -3.53 0.03 5.76
N THR A 48 -4.63 0.70 5.43
CA THR A 48 -5.99 0.25 5.75
C THR A 48 -6.27 -1.09 5.07
N TYR A 49 -5.97 -1.20 3.78
CA TYR A 49 -6.12 -2.43 3.02
C TYR A 49 -5.32 -3.58 3.65
N CYS A 50 -4.05 -3.34 4.00
CA CYS A 50 -3.22 -4.34 4.66
C CYS A 50 -3.82 -4.80 5.99
N ASN A 51 -4.30 -3.86 6.82
CA ASN A 51 -4.92 -4.17 8.11
C ASN A 51 -6.21 -4.99 7.95
N GLU A 52 -7.08 -4.62 7.01
CA GLU A 52 -8.34 -5.32 6.74
C GLU A 52 -8.13 -6.72 6.15
N ASN A 53 -7.08 -6.91 5.35
CA ASN A 53 -6.79 -8.18 4.66
C ASN A 53 -5.74 -9.04 5.39
N ASN A 54 -5.37 -8.69 6.64
CA ASN A 54 -4.36 -9.39 7.43
C ASN A 54 -2.97 -9.50 6.73
N ILE A 55 -2.62 -8.53 5.90
CA ILE A 55 -1.34 -8.46 5.21
C ILE A 55 -0.33 -7.75 6.11
N LYS A 56 0.75 -8.43 6.46
CA LYS A 56 1.77 -7.89 7.37
C LYS A 56 2.72 -6.94 6.64
N ILE A 57 2.82 -5.71 7.11
CA ILE A 57 3.86 -4.80 6.65
C ILE A 57 5.17 -5.14 7.39
N ARG A 58 6.25 -5.38 6.64
CA ARG A 58 7.58 -5.78 7.16
C ARG A 58 8.65 -4.80 6.71
N ALA A 59 9.85 -4.89 7.29
CA ALA A 59 11.02 -4.08 6.90
C ALA A 59 10.71 -2.56 6.81
N CYS A 60 9.97 -2.02 7.79
CA CYS A 60 9.69 -0.59 7.88
C CYS A 60 10.97 0.17 8.19
N GLN A 61 11.45 0.94 7.20
CA GLN A 61 12.76 1.63 7.26
C GLN A 61 12.83 2.73 8.34
N LEU A 62 11.73 3.02 9.03
CA LEU A 62 11.67 4.02 10.09
C LEU A 62 11.93 3.47 11.51
N GLY A 63 12.18 2.16 11.67
CA GLY A 63 12.56 1.60 12.98
C GLY A 63 11.46 1.68 14.06
N CYS A 64 10.23 2.06 13.71
CA CYS A 64 9.08 2.01 14.60
C CYS A 64 8.27 0.74 14.28
N PHE A 65 8.49 -0.30 15.09
CA PHE A 65 7.53 -1.37 15.30
C PHE A 65 6.56 -0.95 16.41
#